data_AF-A0A4Y7T839-F1
#
_entry.id   AF-A0A4Y7T839-F1
#
_cell.length_a   1.000
_cell.length_b   1.000
_cell.length_c   1.000
_cell.angle_alpha   90.00
_cell.angle_beta   90.00
_cell.angle_gamma   90.00
#
_symmetry.space_group_name_H-M   'P 1'
#
loop_
_entity.id
_entity.type
_entity.pdbx_description
1 polymer ?
#
loop_
_entity_poly.entity_id
_entity_poly.type
_entity_poly.pdbx_seq_one_letter_code
_entity_poly.pdbx_strand_id
1 'polypeptide(L)'
;MVKVAYPVANSRNDLSPLLLSLKIARHAPCTLCTCQGLHPSQGVTVVSDNRDVYEEADDFDDDEDPQSYLEGCECGHDIVAHNASEAELGRAEWARRGNVGIRIDEILQDSGRLFDFRYTDEDTNSLRKQMIIPGTASASSSTRQAPSSPDRTHSVPLTLSSSPGSGGSESSLSEPESQNLPAKRRRARSSSSLSDADFDTTRDDRERCRGGR
;
A
#
# COMPACT_ATOMS: atom_id res chain seq x y z
N MET A 1 9.49 16.61 -26.98
CA MET A 1 8.49 16.21 -25.95
C MET A 1 9.24 15.27 -25.02
N VAL A 2 9.35 15.58 -23.73
CA VAL A 2 10.20 14.79 -22.83
C VAL A 2 9.44 13.55 -22.38
N LYS A 3 10.04 12.37 -22.50
CA LYS A 3 9.49 11.11 -21.99
C LYS A 3 10.13 10.77 -20.64
N VAL A 4 9.31 10.40 -19.67
CA VAL A 4 9.78 9.93 -18.36
C VAL A 4 9.06 8.64 -17.97
N ALA A 5 9.73 7.79 -17.22
CA ALA A 5 9.16 6.54 -16.74
C ALA A 5 8.36 6.73 -15.44
N TYR A 6 7.36 5.89 -15.24
CA TYR A 6 6.68 5.70 -13.95
C TYR A 6 6.59 4.22 -13.60
N PRO A 7 6.88 3.83 -12.35
CA PRO A 7 6.95 2.44 -11.94
C PRO A 7 5.60 1.74 -11.94
N VAL A 8 5.44 0.70 -12.75
CA VAL A 8 4.21 -0.11 -12.80
C VAL A 8 4.21 -1.31 -11.87
N ALA A 9 5.36 -1.63 -11.25
CA ALA A 9 5.45 -2.71 -10.29
C ALA A 9 4.54 -2.48 -9.06
N ASN A 10 3.81 -3.52 -8.65
CA ASN A 10 2.86 -3.48 -7.52
C ASN A 10 3.39 -4.18 -6.27
N SER A 11 4.57 -4.79 -6.34
CA SER A 11 5.21 -5.39 -5.17
C SER A 11 6.21 -4.41 -4.58
N ARG A 12 6.12 -4.15 -3.27
CA ARG A 12 7.09 -3.33 -2.54
C ARG A 12 8.53 -3.80 -2.73
N ASN A 13 8.75 -5.11 -2.78
CA ASN A 13 10.09 -5.71 -2.89
C ASN A 13 10.74 -5.49 -4.26
N ASP A 14 9.94 -5.19 -5.28
CA ASP A 14 10.41 -4.95 -6.65
C ASP A 14 10.70 -3.46 -6.88
N LEU A 15 10.43 -2.61 -5.88
CA LEU A 15 10.61 -1.17 -5.95
C LEU A 15 11.85 -0.74 -5.16
N SER A 16 12.73 0.01 -5.83
CA SER A 16 13.79 0.73 -5.13
C SER A 16 13.19 1.82 -4.22
N PRO A 17 13.95 2.33 -3.22
CA PRO A 17 13.45 3.38 -2.33
C PRO A 17 12.99 4.65 -3.08
N LEU A 18 13.66 5.01 -4.18
CA LEU A 18 13.24 6.14 -5.01
C LEU A 18 11.87 5.88 -5.65
N LEU A 19 11.66 4.70 -6.22
CA LEU A 19 10.40 4.33 -6.90
C LEU A 19 9.24 4.22 -5.92
N LEU A 20 9.48 3.71 -4.71
CA LEU A 20 8.46 3.70 -3.67
C LEU A 20 8.11 5.13 -3.23
N SER A 21 9.11 6.00 -3.11
CA SER A 21 8.90 7.43 -2.79
C SER A 21 8.11 8.13 -3.90
N LEU A 22 8.35 7.80 -5.17
CA LEU A 22 7.57 8.32 -6.29
C LEU A 22 6.10 7.90 -6.20
N LYS A 23 5.82 6.63 -5.88
CA LYS A 23 4.43 6.15 -5.64
C LYS A 23 3.76 6.87 -4.47
N ILE A 24 4.50 7.18 -3.40
CA ILE A 24 3.98 7.98 -2.28
C ILE A 24 3.67 9.40 -2.75
N ALA A 25 4.66 10.07 -3.37
CA ALA A 25 4.57 11.47 -3.80
C ALA A 25 3.40 11.71 -4.74
N ARG A 26 3.11 10.77 -5.65
CA ARG A 26 1.96 10.83 -6.56
C ARG A 26 0.63 11.07 -5.85
N HIS A 27 0.48 10.53 -4.64
CA HIS A 27 -0.80 10.51 -3.91
C HIS A 27 -0.76 11.33 -2.61
N ALA A 28 0.36 11.99 -2.33
CA ALA A 28 0.56 12.77 -1.12
C ALA A 28 0.56 14.28 -1.44
N PRO A 29 -0.10 15.11 -0.61
CA PRO A 29 -0.17 16.54 -0.85
C PRO A 29 1.20 17.20 -0.73
N CYS A 30 1.41 18.26 -1.51
CA CYS A 30 2.58 19.09 -1.40
C CYS A 30 2.54 19.91 -0.10
N THR A 31 3.68 20.03 0.59
CA THR A 31 3.82 20.86 1.80
C THR A 31 3.97 22.35 1.47
N LEU A 32 4.32 22.68 0.24
CA LEU A 32 4.67 24.04 -0.20
C LEU A 32 3.54 24.73 -0.99
N CYS A 33 2.53 23.99 -1.46
CA CYS A 33 1.41 24.53 -2.23
C CYS A 33 0.14 23.67 -2.09
N THR A 34 -0.91 23.97 -2.86
CA THR A 34 -2.20 23.25 -2.79
C THR A 34 -2.28 21.98 -3.66
N CYS A 35 -1.16 21.59 -4.28
CA CYS A 35 -1.07 20.37 -5.09
C CYS A 35 -1.36 19.13 -4.24
N GLN A 36 -2.21 18.23 -4.75
CA GLN A 36 -2.69 17.05 -4.03
C GLN A 36 -1.89 15.77 -4.31
N GLY A 37 -0.81 15.88 -5.10
CA GLY A 37 -0.04 14.74 -5.54
C GLY A 37 0.91 15.10 -6.66
N LEU A 38 2.07 14.44 -6.73
CA LEU A 38 3.03 14.64 -7.79
C LEU A 38 2.44 14.23 -9.15
N HIS A 39 2.43 15.15 -10.10
CA HIS A 39 1.97 14.91 -11.47
C HIS A 39 2.89 15.61 -12.49
N PRO A 40 3.05 15.06 -13.71
CA PRO A 40 3.98 15.59 -14.71
C PRO A 40 3.63 17.01 -15.15
N SER A 41 4.66 17.80 -15.44
CA SER A 41 4.53 19.12 -16.08
C SER A 41 3.94 19.01 -17.49
N GLN A 42 3.38 20.11 -17.99
CA GLN A 42 2.85 20.17 -19.35
C GLN A 42 3.94 19.86 -20.39
N GLY A 43 3.63 19.00 -21.37
CA GLY A 43 4.58 18.57 -22.40
C GLY A 43 5.52 17.42 -22.01
N VAL A 44 5.36 16.86 -20.80
CA VAL A 44 6.01 15.62 -20.37
C VAL A 44 5.06 14.43 -20.60
N THR A 45 5.54 13.40 -21.30
CA THR A 45 4.83 12.14 -21.49
C THR A 45 5.33 11.13 -20.47
N VAL A 46 4.42 10.56 -19.69
CA VAL A 46 4.75 9.48 -18.76
C VAL A 46 4.50 8.15 -19.44
N VAL A 47 5.50 7.26 -19.41
CA VAL A 47 5.42 5.89 -19.95
C VAL A 47 5.67 4.85 -18.85
N SER A 48 5.23 3.63 -19.10
CA SER A 48 5.53 2.47 -18.25
C SER A 48 7.02 2.16 -18.24
N ASP A 49 7.56 1.69 -17.11
CA ASP A 49 8.93 1.19 -17.02
C ASP A 49 9.08 -0.31 -17.31
N ASN A 50 7.97 -1.07 -17.37
CA ASN A 50 8.01 -2.46 -17.83
C ASN A 50 8.41 -2.54 -19.31
N ARG A 51 9.49 -3.27 -19.58
CA ARG A 51 10.04 -3.50 -20.93
C ARG A 51 9.43 -4.71 -21.64
N ASP A 52 8.66 -5.54 -20.93
CA ASP A 52 8.31 -6.91 -21.35
C ASP A 52 7.20 -7.04 -22.41
N VAL A 53 6.83 -5.96 -23.13
CA VAL A 53 5.68 -6.00 -24.08
C VAL A 53 6.10 -5.82 -25.55
N TYR A 54 7.37 -5.60 -25.86
CA TYR A 54 7.80 -5.27 -27.24
C TYR A 54 9.02 -6.04 -27.75
N GLU A 55 9.18 -7.33 -27.41
CA GLU A 55 10.22 -8.18 -28.05
C GLU A 55 9.84 -8.70 -29.45
N GLU A 56 8.72 -8.29 -30.05
CA GLU A 56 8.23 -8.87 -31.32
C GLU A 56 7.78 -7.83 -32.36
N ALA A 57 8.47 -6.70 -32.44
CA ALA A 57 8.33 -5.75 -33.55
C ALA A 57 9.72 -5.35 -34.07
N ASP A 58 10.18 -6.06 -35.10
CA ASP A 58 11.28 -5.69 -35.96
C ASP A 58 11.09 -4.27 -36.54
N ASP A 59 12.20 -3.53 -36.66
CA ASP A 59 12.41 -2.37 -37.56
C ASP A 59 11.72 -1.02 -37.26
N PHE A 60 11.87 -0.47 -36.05
CA PHE A 60 11.80 0.99 -35.87
C PHE A 60 13.05 1.53 -35.16
N ASP A 61 13.91 2.16 -35.96
CA ASP A 61 14.90 3.16 -35.52
C ASP A 61 14.28 4.16 -34.53
N ASP A 62 15.09 4.58 -33.56
CA ASP A 62 14.94 5.72 -32.63
C ASP A 62 14.61 5.38 -31.16
N ASP A 63 15.61 4.72 -30.59
CA ASP A 63 16.03 4.66 -29.18
C ASP A 63 15.90 5.99 -28.42
N GLU A 64 14.72 6.31 -27.90
CA GLU A 64 14.61 7.21 -26.76
C GLU A 64 13.88 6.51 -25.62
N ASP A 65 14.55 5.46 -25.10
CA ASP A 65 14.25 4.89 -23.79
C ASP A 65 14.08 6.05 -22.78
N PRO A 66 13.11 5.97 -21.85
CA PRO A 66 12.91 7.02 -20.87
C PRO A 66 14.19 7.23 -20.07
N GLN A 67 14.84 8.38 -20.27
CA GLN A 67 16.15 8.69 -19.71
C GLN A 67 16.11 8.83 -18.18
N SER A 68 14.93 9.08 -17.61
CA SER A 68 14.72 9.23 -16.17
C SER A 68 13.30 8.88 -15.74
N TYR A 69 13.12 8.67 -14.44
CA TYR A 69 11.81 8.60 -13.82
C TYR A 69 11.20 10.00 -13.62
N LEU A 70 9.90 10.04 -13.35
CA LEU A 70 9.19 11.26 -13.01
C LEU A 70 9.66 11.79 -11.64
N GLU A 71 10.50 12.82 -11.60
CA GLU A 71 11.06 13.37 -10.35
C GLU A 71 10.46 14.74 -9.94
N GLY A 72 9.88 15.46 -10.89
CA GLY A 72 9.33 16.81 -10.69
C GLY A 72 7.82 16.88 -10.94
N CYS A 73 7.15 17.71 -10.14
CA CYS A 73 5.72 18.00 -10.29
C CYS A 73 5.46 19.25 -11.14
N GLU A 74 4.29 19.33 -11.79
CA GLU A 74 3.78 20.55 -12.45
C GLU A 74 3.73 21.75 -11.48
N CYS A 75 3.60 21.51 -10.17
CA CYS A 75 3.63 22.56 -9.16
C CYS A 75 5.03 23.17 -8.91
N GLY A 76 6.08 22.64 -9.56
CA GLY A 76 7.45 23.10 -9.44
C GLY A 76 8.23 22.53 -8.26
N HIS A 77 7.62 21.61 -7.49
CA HIS A 77 8.26 20.96 -6.34
C HIS A 77 8.56 19.47 -6.61
N ASP A 78 9.49 18.92 -5.84
CA ASP A 78 10.03 17.57 -6.00
C ASP A 78 9.28 16.51 -5.16
N ILE A 79 9.77 15.27 -5.19
CA ILE A 79 9.27 14.14 -4.40
C ILE A 79 9.26 14.45 -2.89
N VAL A 80 10.29 15.13 -2.38
CA VAL A 80 10.42 15.44 -0.94
C VAL A 80 9.32 16.38 -0.50
N ALA A 81 9.05 17.44 -1.27
CA ALA A 81 7.97 18.38 -0.99
C ALA A 81 6.57 17.74 -1.01
N HIS A 82 6.41 16.55 -1.60
CA HIS A 82 5.18 15.76 -1.56
C HIS A 82 5.19 14.70 -0.43
N ASN A 83 5.88 14.97 0.69
CA ASN A 83 5.89 14.12 1.88
C ASN A 83 6.27 12.66 1.60
N ALA A 84 7.27 12.43 0.75
CA ALA A 84 7.72 11.09 0.36
C ALA A 84 9.16 10.75 0.77
N SER A 85 9.76 11.52 1.69
CA SER A 85 11.11 11.27 2.21
C SER A 85 11.12 10.26 3.36
N GLU A 86 11.89 9.17 3.25
CA GLU A 86 12.09 8.20 4.35
C GLU A 86 12.74 8.87 5.57
N ALA A 87 13.64 9.83 5.34
CA ALA A 87 14.36 10.51 6.41
C ALA A 87 13.44 11.39 7.27
N GLU A 88 12.43 12.04 6.65
CA GLU A 88 11.50 12.93 7.35
C GLU A 88 10.35 12.18 8.03
N LEU A 89 9.82 11.14 7.37
CA LEU A 89 8.71 10.35 7.90
C LEU A 89 9.16 9.26 8.88
N GLY A 90 10.39 8.79 8.75
CA GLY A 90 10.86 7.56 9.35
C GLY A 90 10.40 6.32 8.58
N ARG A 91 11.22 5.26 8.66
CA ARG A 91 11.04 4.01 7.90
C ARG A 91 9.65 3.40 7.99
N ALA A 92 9.07 3.36 9.20
CA ALA A 92 7.78 2.70 9.42
C ALA A 92 6.61 3.43 8.73
N GLU A 93 6.58 4.76 8.82
CA GLU A 93 5.52 5.56 8.20
C GLU A 93 5.71 5.66 6.69
N TRP A 94 6.95 5.88 6.23
CA TRP A 94 7.29 5.80 4.81
C TRP A 94 6.89 4.45 4.22
N ALA A 95 7.16 3.36 4.94
CA ALA A 95 6.73 2.03 4.54
C ALA A 95 5.21 1.88 4.44
N ARG A 96 4.46 2.37 5.44
CA ARG A 96 3.00 2.33 5.44
C ARG A 96 2.43 3.10 4.25
N ARG A 97 2.91 4.32 4.01
CA ARG A 97 2.50 5.14 2.86
C ARG A 97 2.86 4.49 1.54
N GLY A 98 4.04 3.88 1.44
CA GLY A 98 4.43 3.13 0.25
C GLY A 98 3.41 2.05 -0.11
N ASN A 99 2.94 1.29 0.87
CA ASN A 99 1.91 0.26 0.65
C ASN A 99 0.55 0.88 0.23
N VAL A 100 0.17 2.02 0.81
CA VAL A 100 -1.06 2.74 0.40
C VAL A 100 -0.92 3.24 -1.04
N GLY A 101 0.25 3.78 -1.42
CA GLY A 101 0.51 4.30 -2.76
C GLY A 101 0.46 3.20 -3.82
N ILE A 102 1.08 2.06 -3.54
CA ILE A 102 0.96 0.83 -4.34
C ILE A 102 -0.51 0.45 -4.51
N ARG A 103 -1.28 0.41 -3.42
CA ARG A 103 -2.69 0.00 -3.47
C ARG A 103 -3.55 0.93 -4.31
N ILE A 104 -3.27 2.24 -4.29
CA ILE A 104 -3.96 3.21 -5.16
C ILE A 104 -3.57 2.96 -6.63
N ASP A 105 -2.29 2.75 -6.91
CA ASP A 105 -1.81 2.46 -8.27
C ASP A 105 -2.42 1.18 -8.84
N GLU A 106 -2.57 0.11 -8.04
CA GLU A 106 -3.26 -1.12 -8.45
C GLU A 106 -4.68 -0.83 -8.96
N ILE A 107 -5.47 -0.05 -8.19
CA ILE A 107 -6.85 0.33 -8.58
C ILE A 107 -6.85 1.15 -9.88
N LEU A 108 -5.89 2.06 -10.03
CA LEU A 108 -5.74 2.86 -11.24
C LEU A 108 -5.28 2.03 -12.43
N GLN A 109 -4.44 1.02 -12.21
CA GLN A 109 -3.99 0.09 -13.25
C GLN A 109 -5.13 -0.81 -13.72
N ASP A 110 -5.89 -1.39 -12.79
CA ASP A 110 -7.05 -2.24 -13.08
C ASP A 110 -8.13 -1.51 -13.92
N SER A 111 -8.24 -0.20 -13.73
CA SER A 111 -9.18 0.65 -14.48
C SER A 111 -8.60 1.27 -15.76
N GLY A 112 -7.33 1.00 -16.08
CA GLY A 112 -6.64 1.57 -17.25
C GLY A 112 -6.34 3.07 -17.13
N ARG A 113 -6.33 3.62 -15.90
CA ARG A 113 -6.15 5.05 -15.59
C ARG A 113 -4.83 5.35 -14.87
N LEU A 114 -3.89 4.40 -14.85
CA LEU A 114 -2.60 4.57 -14.17
C LEU A 114 -1.81 5.79 -14.64
N PHE A 115 -1.94 6.23 -15.90
CA PHE A 115 -1.24 7.43 -16.40
C PHE A 115 -2.11 8.69 -16.42
N ASP A 116 -3.36 8.61 -15.93
CA ASP A 116 -4.21 9.79 -15.73
C ASP A 116 -3.97 10.36 -14.32
N PHE A 117 -2.96 11.23 -14.21
CA PHE A 117 -2.58 11.83 -12.93
C PHE A 117 -3.62 12.79 -12.35
N ARG A 118 -4.62 13.22 -13.14
CA ARG A 118 -5.68 14.12 -12.70
C ARG A 118 -6.94 13.37 -12.29
N TYR A 119 -7.05 12.08 -12.59
CA TYR A 119 -8.19 11.26 -12.21
C TYR A 119 -8.28 11.08 -10.69
N THR A 120 -9.52 11.13 -10.18
CA THR A 120 -9.86 10.88 -8.79
C THR A 120 -11.24 10.24 -8.70
N ASP A 121 -11.40 9.29 -7.79
CA ASP A 121 -12.69 8.70 -7.40
C ASP A 121 -12.78 8.53 -5.87
N GLU A 122 -13.89 7.99 -5.38
CA GLU A 122 -14.11 7.85 -3.93
C GLU A 122 -13.11 6.88 -3.29
N ASP A 123 -12.77 5.78 -3.95
CA ASP A 123 -11.87 4.76 -3.42
C ASP A 123 -10.43 5.31 -3.31
N THR A 124 -9.93 5.92 -4.37
CA THR A 124 -8.61 6.56 -4.38
C THR A 124 -8.54 7.72 -3.40
N ASN A 125 -9.59 8.54 -3.26
CA ASN A 125 -9.64 9.62 -2.27
C ASN A 125 -9.70 9.10 -0.83
N SER A 126 -10.40 8.00 -0.58
CA SER A 126 -10.46 7.35 0.74
C SER A 126 -9.08 6.87 1.17
N LEU A 127 -8.31 6.26 0.25
CA LEU A 127 -6.94 5.84 0.51
C LEU A 127 -5.98 7.03 0.68
N ARG A 128 -6.14 8.10 -0.11
CA ARG A 128 -5.32 9.33 0.02
C ARG A 128 -5.45 10.00 1.38
N LYS A 129 -6.59 9.90 2.07
CA LYS A 129 -6.72 10.38 3.45
C LYS A 129 -5.72 9.71 4.40
N GLN A 130 -5.27 8.51 4.07
CA GLN A 130 -4.23 7.80 4.82
C GLN A 130 -2.81 8.27 4.48
N MET A 131 -2.61 9.19 3.54
CA MET A 131 -1.28 9.74 3.17
C MET A 131 -0.94 11.04 3.92
N ILE A 132 -1.85 11.56 4.73
CA ILE A 132 -1.69 12.86 5.41
C ILE A 132 -1.01 12.65 6.77
N ILE A 133 -0.06 13.50 7.14
CA ILE A 133 0.54 13.50 8.49
C ILE A 133 -0.50 14.02 9.49
N PRO A 134 -0.89 13.24 10.51
CA PRO A 134 -1.77 13.72 11.57
C PRO A 134 -1.21 14.99 12.21
N GLY A 135 -1.98 16.09 12.21
CA GLY A 135 -1.56 17.40 12.73
C GLY A 135 -1.13 18.43 11.68
N THR A 136 -0.91 18.02 10.42
CA THR A 136 -0.66 18.94 9.28
C THR A 136 -1.91 19.22 8.45
N ALA A 137 -3.03 18.54 8.75
CA ALA A 137 -4.33 18.83 8.17
C ALA A 137 -4.74 20.26 8.59
N SER A 138 -4.39 21.24 7.75
CA SER A 138 -4.92 22.60 7.86
C SER A 138 -6.41 22.52 8.06
N ALA A 139 -6.87 23.08 9.17
CA ALA A 139 -8.26 23.16 9.61
C ALA A 139 -9.18 23.63 8.47
N SER A 140 -9.65 22.69 7.67
CA SER A 140 -10.61 22.93 6.60
C SER A 140 -11.76 21.97 6.86
N SER A 141 -12.86 22.53 7.34
CA SER A 141 -14.17 21.89 7.56
C SER A 141 -14.25 20.78 8.63
N SER A 142 -14.25 21.22 9.89
CA SER A 142 -15.12 20.62 10.91
C SER A 142 -15.73 21.73 11.76
N THR A 143 -16.63 22.49 11.14
CA THR A 143 -17.61 23.28 11.88
C THR A 143 -18.54 22.29 12.58
N ARG A 144 -18.18 21.90 13.80
CA ARG A 144 -19.14 21.31 14.74
C ARG A 144 -20.16 22.41 15.07
N GLN A 145 -21.27 22.43 14.35
CA GLN A 145 -22.44 23.15 14.82
C GLN A 145 -22.92 22.46 16.10
N ALA A 146 -22.85 23.19 17.21
CA ALA A 146 -23.48 22.80 18.46
C ALA A 146 -25.00 22.82 18.28
N PRO A 147 -25.73 21.75 18.65
CA PRO A 147 -27.17 21.86 18.83
C PRO A 147 -27.43 22.57 20.16
N SER A 148 -27.72 23.87 20.09
CA SER A 148 -28.37 24.61 21.18
C SER A 148 -29.84 24.18 21.22
N SER A 149 -30.17 23.25 22.13
CA SER A 149 -31.55 22.91 22.48
C SER A 149 -31.98 23.65 23.75
N PRO A 150 -33.19 24.23 23.78
CA PRO A 150 -33.66 25.06 24.87
C PRO A 150 -34.24 24.26 26.06
N ASP A 151 -33.97 24.85 27.23
CA ASP A 151 -34.67 24.83 28.51
C ASP A 151 -36.07 24.19 28.54
N ARG A 152 -36.22 23.13 29.34
CA ARG A 152 -37.47 22.79 30.06
C ARG A 152 -37.14 22.14 31.40
N THR A 153 -37.10 22.97 32.42
CA THR A 153 -37.39 22.64 33.82
C THR A 153 -38.66 21.78 33.95
N HIS A 154 -38.64 20.70 34.75
CA HIS A 154 -39.69 20.36 35.73
C HIS A 154 -39.21 19.24 36.67
N SER A 155 -39.68 19.32 37.91
CA SER A 155 -39.16 18.72 39.14
C SER A 155 -39.73 17.31 39.45
N VAL A 156 -38.97 16.57 40.29
CA VAL A 156 -39.17 15.36 41.16
C VAL A 156 -40.61 14.96 41.63
N PRO A 157 -40.90 13.83 42.36
CA PRO A 157 -40.07 12.77 43.00
C PRO A 157 -40.59 11.28 42.95
N LEU A 158 -39.84 10.40 43.64
CA LEU A 158 -39.95 8.96 43.98
C LEU A 158 -41.32 8.40 44.49
N THR A 159 -41.61 7.11 44.26
CA THR A 159 -42.23 6.16 45.25
C THR A 159 -42.08 4.67 44.88
N LEU A 160 -41.97 3.83 45.92
CA LEU A 160 -41.78 2.37 45.97
C LEU A 160 -43.05 1.51 45.74
N SER A 161 -42.81 0.23 45.40
CA SER A 161 -43.50 -1.03 45.77
C SER A 161 -44.97 -1.28 45.40
N SER A 162 -45.23 -2.42 44.71
CA SER A 162 -45.75 -3.68 45.31
C SER A 162 -46.12 -4.74 44.23
N SER A 163 -45.60 -5.97 44.37
CA SER A 163 -46.11 -7.23 43.76
C SER A 163 -47.35 -7.75 44.57
N PRO A 164 -48.11 -8.83 44.22
CA PRO A 164 -47.67 -10.23 43.92
C PRO A 164 -48.49 -10.99 42.83
N GLY A 165 -47.94 -12.04 42.19
CA GLY A 165 -48.13 -13.49 42.50
C GLY A 165 -48.82 -14.19 41.31
N SER A 166 -48.65 -15.46 40.93
CA SER A 166 -47.90 -16.63 41.40
C SER A 166 -47.98 -17.72 40.32
N GLY A 167 -47.04 -18.67 40.33
CA GLY A 167 -47.06 -19.93 39.56
C GLY A 167 -45.72 -20.11 38.84
N GLY A 168 -44.69 -20.71 39.44
CA GLY A 168 -44.60 -22.15 39.75
C GLY A 168 -44.15 -22.87 38.46
N SER A 169 -43.05 -23.59 38.35
CA SER A 169 -42.34 -24.38 39.36
C SER A 169 -41.14 -25.04 38.65
N GLU A 170 -39.97 -25.07 39.32
CA GLU A 170 -39.04 -26.21 39.53
C GLU A 170 -38.53 -27.05 38.31
N SER A 171 -37.34 -27.67 38.26
CA SER A 171 -36.13 -27.73 39.07
C SER A 171 -35.12 -28.61 38.31
N SER A 172 -33.84 -28.48 38.68
CA SER A 172 -32.82 -29.55 38.67
C SER A 172 -32.08 -29.94 37.38
N LEU A 173 -30.81 -29.52 37.35
CA LEU A 173 -29.61 -30.38 37.40
C LEU A 173 -29.61 -31.68 36.57
N SER A 174 -28.67 -31.76 35.62
CA SER A 174 -27.78 -32.94 35.48
C SER A 174 -26.57 -32.59 34.61
N GLU A 175 -25.46 -32.36 35.29
CA GLU A 175 -24.10 -32.67 34.82
C GLU A 175 -24.00 -34.20 34.64
N PRO A 176 -23.34 -34.68 33.58
CA PRO A 176 -22.25 -35.60 33.88
C PRO A 176 -21.02 -35.45 32.98
N GLU A 177 -19.89 -35.45 33.67
CA GLU A 177 -18.56 -35.85 33.24
C GLU A 177 -18.56 -37.27 32.63
N SER A 178 -17.88 -37.50 31.50
CA SER A 178 -17.12 -38.74 31.20
C SER A 178 -16.46 -38.73 29.82
N GLN A 179 -15.14 -38.52 29.83
CA GLN A 179 -14.14 -39.48 29.35
C GLN A 179 -14.44 -40.29 28.06
N ASN A 180 -13.69 -40.00 26.99
CA ASN A 180 -12.90 -41.03 26.29
C ASN A 180 -11.86 -40.43 25.33
N LEU A 181 -10.58 -40.57 25.69
CA LEU A 181 -9.47 -40.64 24.74
C LEU A 181 -9.36 -42.09 24.23
N PRO A 182 -8.91 -42.28 22.98
CA PRO A 182 -7.84 -43.26 22.81
C PRO A 182 -6.63 -42.65 22.10
N ALA A 183 -5.51 -42.66 22.82
CA ALA A 183 -4.19 -42.64 22.25
C ALA A 183 -3.83 -44.02 21.67
N LYS A 184 -3.27 -44.08 20.45
CA LYS A 184 -2.00 -44.80 20.15
C LYS A 184 -1.63 -44.78 18.65
N ARG A 185 -0.52 -44.08 18.38
CA ARG A 185 0.72 -44.54 17.72
C ARG A 185 0.59 -45.60 16.60
N ARG A 186 1.08 -45.24 15.41
CA ARG A 186 2.22 -45.84 14.67
C ARG A 186 2.25 -45.26 13.24
N ARG A 187 3.31 -45.21 12.45
CA ARG A 187 4.79 -45.22 12.57
C ARG A 187 5.25 -45.37 11.12
N ALA A 188 6.08 -44.44 10.65
CA ALA A 188 7.18 -44.60 9.68
C ALA A 188 6.93 -44.98 8.19
N ARG A 189 7.64 -44.19 7.34
CA ARG A 189 8.51 -44.56 6.21
C ARG A 189 7.82 -45.01 4.92
N SER A 190 7.91 -44.23 3.83
CA SER A 190 9.01 -44.11 2.83
C SER A 190 8.35 -44.48 1.47
N SER A 191 8.63 -43.91 0.29
CA SER A 191 9.92 -43.82 -0.40
C SER A 191 9.74 -43.17 -1.80
N SER A 192 10.77 -42.45 -2.26
CA SER A 192 11.19 -42.24 -3.69
C SER A 192 10.39 -41.23 -4.53
N SER A 193 10.95 -40.36 -5.38
CA SER A 193 12.24 -40.29 -6.12
C SER A 193 12.71 -38.83 -6.18
N LEU A 194 13.95 -38.44 -5.82
CA LEU A 194 15.23 -38.58 -6.54
C LEU A 194 15.18 -38.21 -8.03
N SER A 195 15.59 -36.98 -8.34
CA SER A 195 16.25 -36.64 -9.59
C SER A 195 17.43 -35.74 -9.23
N ASP A 196 18.57 -36.40 -9.04
CA ASP A 196 19.91 -35.82 -9.07
C ASP A 196 20.13 -35.23 -10.48
N ALA A 197 20.48 -33.95 -10.53
CA ALA A 197 21.10 -33.37 -11.70
C ALA A 197 22.46 -32.82 -11.24
N ASP A 198 23.48 -33.65 -11.43
CA ASP A 198 24.88 -33.27 -11.35
C ASP A 198 25.17 -32.12 -12.33
N PHE A 199 25.32 -30.90 -11.83
CA PHE A 199 26.00 -29.84 -12.59
C PHE A 199 27.49 -29.93 -12.30
N ASP A 200 28.16 -30.58 -13.24
CA ASP A 200 29.60 -30.61 -13.46
C ASP A 200 30.18 -29.18 -13.46
N THR A 201 30.79 -28.77 -12.34
CA THR A 201 31.68 -27.60 -12.34
C THR A 201 33.06 -28.06 -12.80
N THR A 202 33.24 -28.15 -14.11
CA THR A 202 34.57 -28.21 -14.72
C THR A 202 35.28 -26.89 -14.45
N ARG A 203 36.11 -26.92 -13.40
CA ARG A 203 37.14 -25.94 -13.08
C ARG A 203 38.16 -25.91 -14.21
N ASP A 204 37.96 -25.03 -15.18
CA ASP A 204 38.96 -24.73 -16.21
C ASP A 204 40.02 -23.78 -15.60
N ASP A 205 41.06 -24.40 -15.06
CA ASP A 205 42.36 -23.78 -14.82
C ASP A 205 43.03 -23.58 -16.19
N ARG A 206 42.97 -22.36 -16.77
CA ARG A 206 43.84 -21.94 -17.88
C ARG A 206 44.52 -20.60 -17.63
N GLU A 207 45.79 -20.75 -17.26
CA GLU A 207 46.95 -19.97 -17.71
C GLU A 207 46.91 -18.45 -17.57
N ARG A 208 47.28 -18.00 -16.38
CA ARG A 208 47.96 -16.72 -16.19
C ARG A 208 49.44 -16.85 -16.57
N CYS A 209 49.75 -16.67 -17.86
CA CYS A 209 51.12 -16.53 -18.36
C CYS A 209 51.21 -15.55 -19.54
N ARG A 210 51.36 -14.25 -19.27
CA ARG A 210 52.19 -13.27 -20.03
C ARG A 210 52.52 -12.13 -19.04
N GLY A 211 53.75 -11.79 -18.68
CA GLY A 211 55.02 -12.02 -19.35
C GLY A 211 55.42 -10.78 -20.16
N GLY A 212 56.05 -9.81 -19.49
CA GLY A 212 57.09 -8.93 -20.04
C GLY A 212 56.67 -7.75 -20.93
N ARG A 213 56.83 -6.54 -20.41
CA ARG A 213 58.01 -5.70 -20.68
C ARG A 213 58.16 -4.64 -19.61
#